data_AF-A0A522PBQ7-F1
#
_entry.id   AF-A0A522PBQ7-F1
#
_cell.length_a   1.000
_cell.length_b   1.000
_cell.length_c   1.000
_cell.angle_alpha   90.00
_cell.angle_beta   90.00
_cell.angle_gamma   90.00
#
_symmetry.space_group_name_H-M   'P 1'
#
loop_
_entity.id
_entity.type
_entity.pdbx_description
1 polymer ?
#
loop_
_entity_poly.entity_id
_entity_poly.type
_entity_poly.pdbx_seq_one_letter_code
_entity_poly.pdbx_strand_id
1 'polypeptide(L)'
;MMPIAVDLAVLVRQVGAYRINDRALRAQLDSLQGRLERNEIPSERELAAFLREARRYFEGLEREARAHLKDLDRRLDDLFQQQYNLQAERGVAQRRLAGAGETLGLVNRAERGTQ
;
A
#
# COMPACT_ATOMS: atom_id res chain seq x y z
N MET A 1 -30.27 -19.19 -10.03
CA MET A 1 -29.43 -18.57 -8.99
C MET A 1 -29.82 -17.10 -8.94
N MET A 2 -30.71 -16.74 -8.01
CA MET A 2 -31.29 -15.39 -7.91
C MET A 2 -30.19 -14.38 -7.53
N PRO A 3 -30.15 -13.19 -8.18
CA PRO A 3 -29.14 -12.20 -7.88
C PRO A 3 -29.38 -11.71 -6.45
N ILE A 4 -28.31 -11.56 -5.67
CA ILE A 4 -28.38 -10.88 -4.37
C ILE A 4 -28.97 -9.50 -4.67
N ALA A 5 -30.22 -9.26 -4.26
CA ALA A 5 -30.82 -7.95 -4.30
C ALA A 5 -30.04 -7.09 -3.31
N VAL A 6 -29.02 -6.39 -3.79
CA VAL A 6 -28.24 -5.47 -2.96
C VAL A 6 -29.18 -4.33 -2.55
N ASP A 7 -29.28 -4.09 -1.25
CA ASP A 7 -29.98 -2.92 -0.73
C ASP A 7 -29.27 -1.66 -1.26
N LEU A 8 -29.98 -0.91 -2.10
CA LEU A 8 -29.47 0.29 -2.72
C LEU A 8 -29.03 1.33 -1.67
N ALA A 9 -29.73 1.44 -0.55
CA ALA A 9 -29.38 2.36 0.53
C ALA A 9 -28.05 1.96 1.19
N VAL A 10 -27.80 0.66 1.35
CA VAL A 10 -26.51 0.15 1.85
C VAL A 10 -25.39 0.51 0.87
N LEU A 11 -25.59 0.26 -0.42
CA LEU A 11 -24.59 0.55 -1.45
C LEU A 11 -24.28 2.05 -1.53
N VAL A 12 -25.31 2.90 -1.61
CA VAL A 12 -25.17 4.36 -1.64
C VAL A 12 -24.43 4.88 -0.41
N ARG A 13 -24.79 4.39 0.79
CA ARG A 13 -24.09 4.75 2.03
C ARG A 13 -22.63 4.32 2.01
N GLN A 14 -22.34 3.10 1.56
CA GLN A 14 -20.97 2.57 1.49
C GLN A 14 -20.11 3.37 0.51
N VAL A 15 -20.64 3.70 -0.67
CA VAL A 15 -19.96 4.56 -1.65
C VAL A 15 -19.74 5.96 -1.06
N GLY A 16 -20.73 6.51 -0.36
CA GLY A 16 -20.63 7.82 0.28
C GLY A 16 -19.64 7.93 1.45
N ALA A 17 -19.19 6.81 2.00
CA ALA A 17 -18.12 6.80 3.01
C ALA A 17 -16.73 7.09 2.43
N TYR A 18 -16.57 6.99 1.10
CA TYR A 18 -15.30 7.31 0.44
C TYR A 18 -15.17 8.81 0.18
N ARG A 19 -13.93 9.31 0.26
CA ARG A 19 -13.58 10.62 -0.31
C ARG A 19 -13.57 10.52 -1.83
N ILE A 20 -14.69 10.83 -2.46
CA ILE A 20 -14.85 10.79 -3.92
C ILE A 20 -14.41 12.12 -4.54
N ASN A 21 -13.38 12.08 -5.38
CA ASN A 21 -12.93 13.24 -6.15
C ASN A 21 -13.56 13.32 -7.56
N ASP A 22 -14.18 12.24 -8.04
CA ASP A 22 -14.87 12.20 -9.33
C ASP A 22 -16.21 12.95 -9.24
N ARG A 23 -16.32 14.06 -9.97
CA ARG A 23 -17.50 14.94 -9.93
C ARG A 23 -18.75 14.24 -10.44
N ALA A 24 -18.64 13.35 -11.42
CA ALA A 24 -19.80 12.68 -12.01
C ALA A 24 -20.38 11.66 -11.01
N LEU A 25 -19.52 10.83 -10.40
CA LEU A 25 -19.96 9.92 -9.35
C LEU A 25 -20.52 10.68 -8.15
N ARG A 26 -19.85 11.77 -7.73
CA ARG A 26 -20.33 12.57 -6.60
C ARG A 26 -21.73 13.15 -6.85
N ALA A 27 -21.97 13.69 -8.03
CA ALA A 27 -23.29 14.21 -8.40
C ALA A 27 -24.38 13.13 -8.40
N GLN A 28 -24.08 11.93 -8.92
CA GLN A 28 -25.03 10.81 -8.89
C GLN A 28 -25.30 10.33 -7.45
N LEU A 29 -24.26 10.27 -6.62
CA LEU A 29 -24.36 9.88 -5.22
C LEU A 29 -25.24 10.86 -4.43
N ASP A 30 -24.96 12.16 -4.53
CA ASP A 30 -25.71 13.20 -3.80
C ASP A 30 -27.19 13.20 -4.22
N SER A 31 -27.45 13.01 -5.53
CA SER A 31 -28.82 12.86 -6.05
C SER A 31 -29.53 11.66 -5.43
N LEU A 32 -28.93 10.46 -5.46
CA LEU A 32 -29.55 9.25 -4.92
C LEU A 32 -29.71 9.30 -3.40
N GLN A 33 -28.74 9.85 -2.66
CA GLN A 33 -28.85 10.05 -1.22
C GLN A 33 -30.08 10.90 -0.88
N GLY A 34 -30.23 12.06 -1.52
CA GLY A 34 -31.35 12.94 -1.26
C GLY A 34 -32.72 12.30 -1.60
N ARG A 35 -32.80 11.45 -2.62
CA ARG A 35 -34.04 10.72 -2.95
C ARG A 35 -34.35 9.64 -1.92
N LEU A 36 -33.36 8.84 -1.52
CA LEU A 36 -33.54 7.80 -0.52
C LEU A 36 -33.92 8.37 0.85
N GLU A 37 -33.35 9.53 1.24
CA GLU A 37 -33.73 10.25 2.46
C GLU A 37 -35.20 10.71 2.45
N ARG A 38 -35.73 11.05 1.27
CA ARG A 38 -37.15 11.39 1.08
C ARG A 38 -38.05 10.16 0.86
N ASN A 39 -37.52 8.94 1.01
CA ASN A 39 -38.21 7.69 0.69
C ASN A 39 -38.74 7.62 -0.76
N GLU A 40 -38.08 8.29 -1.70
CA GLU A 40 -38.40 8.26 -3.13
C GLU A 40 -37.67 7.12 -3.83
N ILE A 41 -38.38 6.39 -4.70
CA ILE A 41 -37.78 5.33 -5.51
C ILE A 41 -37.02 5.95 -6.71
N PRO A 42 -35.70 5.75 -6.83
CA PRO A 42 -34.94 6.22 -7.99
C PRO A 42 -35.44 5.62 -9.31
N SER A 43 -35.35 6.36 -10.41
CA SER A 43 -35.64 5.78 -11.72
C SER A 43 -34.53 4.80 -12.13
N GLU A 44 -34.86 3.85 -13.00
CA GLU A 44 -33.89 2.90 -13.54
C GLU A 44 -32.71 3.61 -14.22
N ARG A 45 -32.96 4.75 -14.87
CA ARG A 45 -31.93 5.55 -15.55
C ARG A 45 -30.93 6.15 -14.56
N GLU A 46 -31.41 6.68 -13.44
CA GLU A 46 -30.54 7.22 -12.38
C GLU A 46 -29.73 6.11 -11.71
N LEU A 47 -30.38 4.96 -11.42
CA LEU A 47 -29.69 3.81 -10.87
C LEU A 47 -28.58 3.31 -11.80
N ALA A 48 -28.88 3.16 -13.09
CA ALA A 48 -27.91 2.72 -14.08
C ALA A 48 -26.74 3.72 -14.23
N ALA A 49 -27.01 5.02 -14.19
CA ALA A 49 -25.98 6.05 -14.22
C ALA A 49 -25.07 5.95 -12.99
N PHE A 50 -25.63 5.89 -11.78
CA PHE A 50 -24.86 5.72 -10.55
C PHE A 50 -24.00 4.45 -10.57
N LEU A 51 -24.58 3.30 -10.91
CA LEU A 51 -23.86 2.03 -10.94
C LEU A 51 -22.70 2.05 -11.95
N ARG A 52 -22.90 2.69 -13.11
CA ARG A 52 -21.84 2.85 -14.11
C ARG A 52 -20.70 3.72 -13.60
N GLU A 53 -21.00 4.89 -13.04
CA GLU A 53 -19.97 5.79 -12.53
C GLU A 53 -19.25 5.19 -11.32
N ALA A 54 -19.98 4.51 -10.43
CA ALA A 54 -19.41 3.81 -9.27
C ALA A 54 -18.46 2.70 -9.72
N ARG A 55 -18.90 1.86 -10.66
CA ARG A 55 -18.05 0.82 -11.27
C ARG A 55 -16.77 1.43 -11.85
N ARG A 56 -16.89 2.44 -12.71
CA ARG A 56 -15.73 3.10 -13.34
C ARG A 56 -14.74 3.61 -12.30
N TYR A 57 -15.25 4.29 -11.27
CA TYR A 57 -14.43 4.87 -10.21
C TYR A 57 -13.69 3.79 -9.42
N PHE A 58 -14.38 2.77 -8.92
CA PHE A 58 -13.78 1.75 -8.06
C PHE A 58 -12.86 0.80 -8.85
N GLU A 59 -13.15 0.48 -10.11
CA GLU A 59 -12.22 -0.26 -10.98
C GLU A 59 -10.95 0.56 -11.30
N GLY A 60 -11.07 1.88 -11.41
CA GLY A 60 -9.91 2.78 -11.51
C GLY A 60 -9.07 2.75 -10.23
N LEU A 61 -9.73 3.02 -9.09
CA LEU A 61 -9.10 3.03 -7.77
C LEU A 61 -8.40 1.71 -7.44
N GLU A 62 -9.05 0.58 -7.73
CA GLU A 62 -8.47 -0.75 -7.49
C GLU A 62 -7.20 -0.96 -8.32
N ARG A 63 -7.23 -0.61 -9.61
CA ARG A 63 -6.05 -0.75 -10.50
C ARG A 63 -4.89 0.12 -10.04
N GLU A 64 -5.17 1.37 -9.69
CA GLU A 64 -4.16 2.31 -9.17
C GLU A 64 -3.56 1.80 -7.86
N ALA A 65 -4.39 1.38 -6.91
CA ALA A 65 -3.93 0.83 -5.63
C ALA A 65 -3.07 -0.42 -5.82
N ARG A 66 -3.49 -1.36 -6.68
CA ARG A 66 -2.70 -2.57 -7.00
C ARG A 66 -1.35 -2.23 -7.63
N ALA A 67 -1.33 -1.29 -8.58
CA ALA A 67 -0.10 -0.85 -9.22
C ALA A 67 0.85 -0.19 -8.21
N HIS A 68 0.31 0.65 -7.32
CA HIS A 68 1.09 1.31 -6.28
C HIS A 68 1.67 0.32 -5.27
N LEU A 69 0.87 -0.64 -4.80
CA LEU A 69 1.35 -1.70 -3.90
C LEU A 69 2.48 -2.50 -4.54
N LYS A 70 2.32 -2.92 -5.81
CA LYS A 70 3.37 -3.65 -6.53
C LYS A 70 4.67 -2.85 -6.65
N ASP A 71 4.59 -1.54 -6.85
CA ASP A 71 5.77 -0.68 -6.90
C ASP A 71 6.42 -0.52 -5.52
N LEU A 72 5.62 -0.33 -4.47
CA LEU A 72 6.09 -0.28 -3.09
C LEU A 72 6.79 -1.58 -2.68
N ASP A 73 6.19 -2.73 -2.98
CA ASP A 73 6.77 -4.05 -2.67
C ASP A 73 8.15 -4.20 -3.31
N ARG A 74 8.30 -3.83 -4.59
CA ARG A 74 9.61 -3.85 -5.27
C ARG A 74 10.64 -2.95 -4.58
N ARG A 75 10.25 -1.72 -4.21
CA ARG A 75 11.16 -0.79 -3.52
C ARG A 75 11.56 -1.31 -2.15
N LEU A 76 10.65 -1.96 -1.43
CA LEU A 76 10.94 -2.59 -0.15
C LEU A 76 11.92 -3.74 -0.33
N ASP A 77 11.73 -4.61 -1.31
CA ASP A 77 12.66 -5.71 -1.63
C ASP A 77 14.07 -5.18 -1.94
N ASP A 78 14.19 -4.12 -2.74
CA ASP A 78 15.47 -3.48 -3.05
C ASP A 78 16.16 -2.94 -1.79
N LEU A 79 15.41 -2.28 -0.90
CA LEU A 79 15.93 -1.78 0.38
C LEU A 79 16.37 -2.92 1.31
N PHE A 80 15.60 -4.00 1.39
CA PHE A 80 15.96 -5.18 2.17
C PHE A 80 17.27 -5.80 1.67
N GLN A 81 17.46 -5.91 0.35
CA GLN A 81 18.69 -6.45 -0.22
C GLN A 81 19.90 -5.56 0.08
N GLN A 82 19.74 -4.23 -0.01
CA GLN A 82 20.79 -3.28 0.38
C GLN A 82 21.15 -3.41 1.87
N GLN A 83 20.15 -3.49 2.75
CA GLN A 83 20.36 -3.67 4.18
C GLN A 83 21.11 -4.98 4.48
N TYR A 84 20.73 -6.07 3.82
CA TYR A 84 21.39 -7.37 3.95
C TYR A 84 22.87 -7.29 3.56
N ASN A 85 23.19 -6.67 2.42
CA ASN A 85 24.56 -6.50 1.96
C ASN A 85 25.40 -5.67 2.95
N LEU A 86 24.85 -4.57 3.45
CA LEU A 86 25.51 -3.72 4.46
C LEU A 86 25.76 -4.48 5.76
N GLN A 87 24.85 -5.36 6.18
CA GLN A 87 25.06 -6.21 7.35
C GLN A 87 26.19 -7.23 7.13
N ALA A 88 26.28 -7.80 5.93
CA ALA A 88 27.38 -8.70 5.56
C ALA A 88 28.74 -7.97 5.57
N GLU A 89 28.80 -6.77 4.98
CA GLU A 89 29.99 -5.92 5.00
C GLU A 89 30.41 -5.55 6.43
N ARG A 90 29.44 -5.19 7.28
CA ARG A 90 29.68 -4.94 8.71
C ARG A 90 30.30 -6.16 9.38
N GLY A 91 29.76 -7.35 9.13
CA GLY A 91 30.30 -8.60 9.67
C GLY A 91 31.74 -8.88 9.23
N VAL A 92 32.07 -8.60 7.96
CA VAL A 92 33.45 -8.70 7.45
C VAL A 92 34.38 -7.71 8.16
N ALA A 93 33.97 -6.45 8.27
CA ALA A 93 34.75 -5.42 8.95
C ALA A 93 35.03 -5.77 10.42
N GLN A 94 34.03 -6.29 11.14
CA GLN A 94 34.17 -6.75 12.53
C GLN A 94 35.21 -7.88 12.65
N ARG A 95 35.17 -8.88 11.76
CA ARG A 95 36.17 -9.96 11.74
C ARG A 95 37.58 -9.46 11.44
N ARG A 96 37.72 -8.53 10.48
CA ARG A 96 39.02 -7.90 10.17
C ARG A 96 39.57 -7.15 11.37
N LEU A 97 38.74 -6.37 12.06
CA LEU A 97 39.13 -5.62 13.24
C LEU A 97 39.63 -6.55 14.36
N ALA A 98 38.89 -7.62 14.64
CA ALA A 98 39.28 -8.61 15.64
C ALA A 98 40.63 -9.27 15.29
N GLY A 99 40.78 -9.79 14.06
CA GLY A 99 42.03 -10.43 13.63
C GLY A 99 43.23 -9.49 13.59
N ALA A 100 43.03 -8.22 13.22
CA ALA A 100 44.07 -7.20 13.30
C ALA A 100 44.48 -6.94 14.76
N GLY A 101 43.51 -6.82 15.67
CA GLY A 101 43.78 -6.65 17.10
C GLY A 101 44.58 -7.81 17.70
N GLU A 102 44.20 -9.05 17.39
CA GLU A 102 44.93 -10.26 17.80
C GLU A 102 46.37 -10.26 17.29
N THR A 103 46.56 -9.94 16.01
CA THR A 103 47.86 -9.90 15.36
C THR A 103 48.77 -8.83 15.97
N LEU A 104 48.25 -7.61 16.17
CA LEU A 104 48.98 -6.53 16.85
C LEU A 104 49.36 -6.93 18.28
N GLY A 105 48.50 -7.64 18.99
CA GLY A 105 48.81 -8.20 20.30
C GLY A 105 50.01 -9.17 20.28
N LEU A 106 50.13 -10.00 19.24
CA LEU A 106 51.27 -10.89 19.04
C LEU A 106 52.56 -10.12 18.72
N VAL A 107 52.49 -9.15 17.80
CA VAL A 107 53.64 -8.30 17.44
C VAL A 107 54.19 -7.59 18.68
N ASN A 108 53.32 -6.94 19.46
CA ASN A 108 53.70 -6.22 20.68
C ASN A 108 54.35 -7.12 21.75
N ARG A 109 54.04 -8.43 21.77
CA ARG A 109 54.70 -9.39 22.67
C ARG A 109 56.07 -9.80 22.15
N ALA A 110 56.20 -10.03 20.85
CA ALA A 110 57.47 -10.36 20.22
C ALA A 110 58.49 -9.23 20.40
N GLU A 111 58.10 -7.98 20.15
CA GLU A 111 58.96 -6.80 20.35
C GLU A 111 59.50 -6.70 21.78
N ARG A 112 58.65 -6.96 22.79
CA ARG A 112 59.03 -6.92 24.21
C ARG A 112 59.95 -8.06 24.64
N GLY A 113 59.87 -9.22 24.00
CA GLY A 113 60.74 -10.36 24.29
C GLY A 113 62.12 -10.27 23.63
N THR A 114 62.35 -9.27 22.79
CA THR A 114 63.62 -9.06 22.07
C THR A 114 64.47 -7.92 22.68
N GLN A 115 63.98 -7.28 23.75
CA GLN A 115 64.69 -6.28 24.57
C GLN A 115 65.19 -6.91 25.86
#